data_AF-A0A0A1CG74-F1
#
_entry.id   AF-A0A0A1CG74-F1
#
_cell.length_a   1.000
_cell.length_b   1.000
_cell.length_c   1.000
_cell.angle_alpha   90.00
_cell.angle_beta   90.00
_cell.angle_gamma   90.00
#
_symmetry.space_group_name_H-M   'P 1'
#
loop_
_entity.id
_entity.type
_entity.pdbx_description
1 polymer ?
#
loop_
_entity_poly.entity_id
_entity_poly.type
_entity_poly.pdbx_seq_one_letter_code
_entity_poly.pdbx_strand_id
1 'polypeptide(L)' 'GRHAFGDQYRATDTIIKGPGKLKMVFPEDGDKPVELDVYNFKGPGIALAMYNVDE' A
#
# COMPACT_ATOMS: atom_id res chain seq x y z
N GLY A 1 -3.48 -15.49 -20.49
CA GLY A 1 -3.99 -15.68 -19.13
C GLY A 1 -3.09 -14.89 -18.22
N ARG A 2 -3.63 -14.00 -17.37
CA ARG A 2 -2.85 -13.21 -16.41
C ARG A 2 -2.29 -14.17 -15.36
N HIS A 3 -1.09 -14.69 -15.61
CA HIS A 3 -0.34 -15.42 -14.61
C HIS A 3 -0.01 -14.39 -13.51
N ALA A 4 -0.72 -14.46 -12.38
CA ALA A 4 -0.31 -13.75 -11.19
C ALA A 4 0.99 -14.41 -10.71
N PHE A 5 2.14 -13.96 -11.22
CA PHE A 5 3.41 -14.26 -10.59
C PHE A 5 3.36 -13.61 -9.20
N GLY A 6 3.44 -14.44 -8.17
CA GLY A 6 2.96 -14.10 -6.83
C GLY A 6 3.65 -12.91 -6.19
N ASP A 7 3.05 -11.73 -6.30
CA ASP A 7 3.39 -10.56 -5.48
C ASP A 7 2.79 -10.63 -4.07
N GLN A 8 1.94 -11.63 -3.78
CA GLN A 8 1.50 -11.89 -2.40
C GLN A 8 2.67 -12.20 -1.46
N TYR A 9 3.75 -12.81 -1.96
CA TYR A 9 4.94 -13.13 -1.16
C TYR A 9 5.85 -11.92 -0.88
N ARG A 10 5.69 -10.83 -1.64
CA ARG A 10 6.46 -9.58 -1.47
C ARG A 10 5.63 -8.48 -0.84
N ALA A 11 4.45 -8.83 -0.33
CA ALA A 11 3.60 -7.89 0.37
C ALA A 11 4.37 -7.30 1.57
N THR A 12 4.24 -5.99 1.77
CA THR A 12 4.84 -5.30 2.91
C THR A 12 3.76 -5.06 3.94
N ASP A 13 4.00 -5.46 5.19
CA ASP A 13 3.10 -5.24 6.30
C ASP A 13 3.72 -4.40 7.41
N THR A 14 2.88 -3.79 8.22
CA THR A 14 3.31 -3.05 9.41
C THR A 14 2.24 -3.01 10.49
N ILE A 15 2.68 -2.97 11.74
CA ILE A 15 1.82 -2.75 12.91
C ILE A 15 1.59 -1.24 13.07
N ILE A 16 0.34 -0.82 12.94
CA ILE A 16 -0.10 0.53 13.29
C ILE A 16 -0.41 0.55 14.79
N LYS A 17 0.33 1.37 15.55
CA LYS A 17 0.25 1.38 17.03
C LYS A 17 -0.88 2.24 17.59
N GLY A 18 -1.54 3.08 16.78
CA GLY A 18 -2.52 4.05 17.26
C GLY A 18 -3.29 4.75 16.14
N PRO A 19 -4.15 5.72 16.47
CA PRO A 19 -4.99 6.39 15.49
C PRO A 19 -4.16 7.21 14.49
N GLY A 20 -4.59 7.22 13.24
CA GLY A 20 -3.88 7.92 12.16
C GLY A 20 -4.43 7.60 10.78
N LYS A 21 -4.10 8.44 9.79
CA LYS A 21 -4.50 8.23 8.40
C LYS A 21 -3.41 7.48 7.65
N LEU A 22 -3.73 6.32 7.11
CA LEU A 22 -2.89 5.59 6.18
C LEU A 22 -3.12 6.13 4.78
N LYS A 23 -2.03 6.52 4.12
CA LYS A 23 -2.01 6.92 2.71
C LYS A 23 -1.06 6.01 1.92
N MET A 24 -1.36 5.81 0.65
CA MET A 24 -0.43 5.28 -0.34
C MET A 24 0.09 6.47 -1.16
N VAL A 25 1.41 6.58 -1.28
CA VAL A 25 2.07 7.65 -2.02
C VAL A 25 2.95 7.01 -3.08
N PHE A 26 2.70 7.32 -4.35
CA PHE A 26 3.51 6.88 -5.48
C PHE A 26 4.19 8.11 -6.12
N PRO A 27 5.47 8.36 -5.81
CA PRO A 27 6.21 9.46 -6.42
C PRO A 27 6.65 9.08 -7.84
N GLU A 28 6.47 10.00 -8.80
CA GLU A 28 7.09 9.92 -10.13
C GLU A 28 8.09 11.08 -10.28
N ASP A 29 9.22 10.82 -10.93
CA ASP A 29 10.21 11.86 -11.18
C ASP A 29 9.64 12.91 -12.16
N GLY A 30 9.56 14.16 -11.69
CA GLY A 30 9.15 15.32 -12.50
C GLY A 30 7.68 15.69 -12.40
N ASP A 31 6.81 14.82 -11.88
CA ASP A 31 5.37 15.07 -11.73
C ASP A 31 4.90 15.09 -10.26
N LYS A 32 3.65 15.54 -10.05
CA LYS A 32 3.04 15.52 -8.71
C LYS A 32 2.80 14.07 -8.28
N PRO A 33 3.20 13.68 -7.05
CA PRO A 33 2.98 12.32 -6.56
C PRO A 33 1.49 11.99 -6.52
N VAL A 34 1.16 10.75 -6.84
CA VAL A 34 -0.19 10.22 -6.59
C VAL A 34 -0.31 9.92 -5.11
N GLU A 35 -1.24 10.59 -4.44
CA GLU A 35 -1.61 10.33 -3.05
C GLU A 35 -3.02 9.75 -2.97
N LEU A 36 -3.13 8.53 -2.43
CA LEU A 36 -4.41 7.87 -2.20
C LEU A 36 -4.64 7.70 -0.69
N ASP A 37 -5.79 8.16 -0.21
CA ASP A 37 -6.25 7.85 1.14
C ASP A 37 -6.69 6.39 1.19
N VAL A 38 -6.08 5.60 2.07
CA VAL A 38 -6.39 4.17 2.20
C VAL A 38 -7.39 3.95 3.32
N TYR A 39 -7.06 4.39 4.53
CA TYR A 39 -7.90 4.18 5.71
C TYR A 39 -7.57 5.16 6.84
N ASN A 40 -8.54 5.40 7.73
CA ASN A 40 -8.35 6.22 8.93
C ASN A 40 -8.48 5.34 10.18
N PHE A 41 -7.35 4.90 10.71
CA PHE A 41 -7.27 4.10 11.92
C PHE A 41 -7.78 4.90 13.13
N LYS A 42 -8.68 4.27 13.90
CA LYS A 42 -9.16 4.81 15.19
C LYS A 42 -8.40 4.24 16.40
N GLY A 43 -7.54 3.26 16.16
CA GLY A 43 -6.76 2.54 17.16
C GLY A 43 -5.77 1.60 16.49
N PRO A 44 -5.12 0.69 17.25
CA PRO A 44 -4.12 -0.23 16.71
C PRO A 44 -4.67 -1.16 15.63
N GLY A 45 -3.82 -1.59 14.70
CA GLY A 45 -4.18 -2.52 13.64
C GLY A 45 -2.97 -2.95 12.79
N ILE A 46 -3.23 -3.71 11.73
CA ILE A 46 -2.22 -4.11 10.75
C ILE A 46 -2.56 -3.48 9.41
N ALA A 47 -1.55 -2.94 8.72
CA ALA A 47 -1.66 -2.53 7.33
C ALA A 47 -0.85 -3.49 6.44
N LEU A 48 -1.39 -3.84 5.28
CA LEU A 48 -0.76 -4.70 4.29
C LEU A 48 -0.84 -4.00 2.92
N ALA A 49 0.29 -3.91 2.22
CA ALA A 49 0.36 -3.42 0.85
C ALA A 49 0.73 -4.56 -0.09
N MET A 50 -0.02 -4.68 -1.19
CA MET A 50 0.17 -5.68 -2.24
C MET A 50 0.14 -4.95 -3.59
N TYR A 51 0.89 -5.46 -4.57
CA TYR A 51 0.86 -4.97 -5.94
C TYR A 51 0.80 -6.16 -6.91
N ASN A 52 0.57 -5.90 -8.19
CA ASN A 52 0.80 -6.84 -9.28
C ASN A 52 1.39 -6.05 -10.44
N VAL A 53 2.24 -6.66 -11.24
CA VAL A 53 2.75 -6.09 -12.49
C VAL A 53 2.17 -6.82 -13.69
N ASP A 54 1.96 -6.11 -14.80
CA ASP A 54 1.67 -6.75 -16.08
C ASP A 54 3.01 -7.17 -16.72
N GLU A 55 3.11 -8.43 -17.16
CA GLU A 55 4.20 -8.95 -18.04
C GLU A 55 3.77 -8.92 -19.52
#